data_AF-A0A8J8BMM0-F1
#
_entry.id   AF-A0A8J8BMM0-F1
#
_cell.length_a   1.000
_cell.length_b   1.000
_cell.length_c   1.000
_cell.angle_alpha   90.00
_cell.angle_beta   90.00
_cell.angle_gamma   90.00
#
_symmetry.space_group_name_H-M   'P 1'
#
loop_
_entity.id
_entity.type
_entity.pdbx_description
1 polymer ?
#
loop_
_entity_poly.entity_id
_entity_poly.type
_entity_poly.pdbx_seq_one_letter_code
_entity_poly.pdbx_strand_id
1 'polypeptide(L)'
;MGSYRRHLVVYALICAAIQYILTKGRFDALSSEDLIAFAIGGIYTLLPDIDSKTSKARTTLNEAIMTIIVFLAAYEIFFGEQNTIYYILYLSFFLLTLNFLRHRGFIHTIYAGAILSLPIAIISPYYAAMGFLGYVIHLFVDGKLSH
;
A
#
# COMPACT_ATOMS: atom_id res chain seq x y z
N MET A 1 9.00 -16.86 10.44
CA MET A 1 8.41 -15.51 10.32
C MET A 1 7.00 -15.64 9.75
N GLY A 2 6.04 -14.81 10.16
CA GLY A 2 4.71 -14.79 9.50
C GLY A 2 4.84 -14.34 8.04
N SER A 3 3.98 -14.88 7.15
CA SER A 3 4.02 -14.63 5.69
C SER A 3 4.20 -13.15 5.35
N TYR A 4 3.30 -12.30 5.87
CA TYR A 4 3.32 -10.85 5.70
C TYR A 4 4.65 -10.16 6.09
N ARG A 5 5.36 -10.67 7.11
CA ARG A 5 6.66 -10.09 7.54
C ARG A 5 7.73 -10.33 6.49
N ARG A 6 7.71 -11.49 5.83
CA ARG A 6 8.64 -11.82 4.77
C ARG A 6 8.45 -10.87 3.59
N HIS A 7 7.20 -10.60 3.18
CA HIS A 7 6.92 -9.69 2.09
C HIS A 7 7.40 -8.27 2.39
N LEU A 8 7.09 -7.74 3.60
CA LEU A 8 7.54 -6.41 4.02
C LEU A 8 9.06 -6.29 4.10
N VAL A 9 9.75 -7.31 4.62
CA VAL A 9 11.23 -7.31 4.70
C VAL A 9 11.83 -7.31 3.29
N VAL A 10 11.35 -8.16 2.38
CA VAL A 10 11.85 -8.21 1.00
C VAL A 10 11.59 -6.89 0.29
N TYR A 11 10.38 -6.32 0.45
CA TYR A 11 10.04 -5.02 -0.11
C TYR A 11 10.97 -3.91 0.42
N ALA A 12 11.17 -3.84 1.74
CA ALA A 12 12.05 -2.84 2.35
C ALA A 12 13.50 -2.95 1.86
N LEU A 13 14.02 -4.18 1.69
CA LEU A 13 15.36 -4.41 1.13
C LEU A 13 15.46 -3.92 -0.32
N ILE A 14 14.42 -4.15 -1.12
CA ILE A 14 14.38 -3.69 -2.52
C ILE A 14 14.30 -2.16 -2.58
N CYS A 15 13.47 -1.52 -1.77
CA CYS A 15 13.43 -0.06 -1.66
C CYS A 15 14.78 0.53 -1.22
N ALA A 16 15.43 -0.08 -0.22
CA ALA A 16 16.75 0.35 0.22
C ALA A 16 17.81 0.21 -0.90
N ALA A 17 17.76 -0.87 -1.67
CA ALA A 17 18.64 -1.07 -2.81
C ALA A 17 18.39 -0.05 -3.94
N ILE A 18 17.12 0.19 -4.29
CA ILE A 18 16.72 1.21 -5.27
C ILE A 18 17.23 2.58 -4.82
N GLN A 19 16.99 2.95 -3.56
CA GLN A 19 17.44 4.23 -3.01
C GLN A 19 18.96 4.36 -3.08
N TYR A 20 19.69 3.34 -2.62
CA TYR A 20 21.15 3.32 -2.65
C TYR A 20 21.70 3.54 -4.07
N ILE A 21 21.08 2.92 -5.09
CA ILE A 21 21.48 3.08 -6.48
C ILE A 21 21.18 4.50 -6.97
N LEU A 22 19.96 5.00 -6.75
CA LEU A 22 19.52 6.32 -7.22
C LEU A 22 20.32 7.46 -6.59
N THR A 23 20.67 7.32 -5.30
CA THR A 23 21.42 8.34 -4.56
C THR A 23 22.94 8.14 -4.62
N LYS A 24 23.41 7.16 -5.41
CA LYS A 24 24.83 6.81 -5.52
C LYS A 24 25.50 6.54 -4.17
N GLY A 25 24.77 5.86 -3.28
CA GLY A 25 25.24 5.42 -1.97
C GLY A 25 24.90 6.31 -0.79
N ARG A 26 24.06 7.35 -0.99
CA ARG A 26 23.69 8.32 0.03
C ARG A 26 22.32 8.02 0.64
N PHE A 27 22.29 7.39 1.81
CA PHE A 27 21.03 7.11 2.53
C PHE A 27 20.42 8.34 3.20
N ASP A 28 21.19 9.42 3.38
CA ASP A 28 20.73 10.71 3.92
C ASP A 28 19.86 11.50 2.92
N ALA A 29 19.81 11.07 1.66
CA ALA A 29 19.07 11.75 0.59
C ALA A 29 17.60 11.27 0.44
N LEU A 30 17.05 10.60 1.46
CA LEU A 30 15.63 10.19 1.47
C LEU A 30 14.73 11.41 1.63
N SER A 31 13.92 11.70 0.61
CA SER A 31 12.91 12.75 0.70
C SER A 31 11.70 12.28 1.51
N SER A 32 10.88 13.22 1.98
CA SER A 32 9.58 12.90 2.57
C SER A 32 8.64 12.21 1.58
N GLU A 33 8.75 12.54 0.30
CA GLU A 33 7.98 11.91 -0.78
C GLU A 33 8.35 10.43 -0.93
N ASP A 34 9.65 10.09 -0.87
CA ASP A 34 10.14 8.70 -0.90
C ASP A 34 9.62 7.87 0.28
N LEU A 35 9.64 8.45 1.47
CA LEU A 35 9.12 7.79 2.67
C LEU A 35 7.62 7.48 2.54
N ILE A 36 6.84 8.42 2.03
CA ILE A 36 5.40 8.22 1.77
C ILE A 36 5.20 7.15 0.69
N ALA A 37 5.96 7.20 -0.40
CA ALA A 37 5.86 6.24 -1.49
C ALA A 37 6.20 4.82 -1.03
N PHE A 38 7.25 4.66 -0.20
CA PHE A 38 7.64 3.37 0.37
C PHE A 38 6.58 2.86 1.35
N ALA A 39 5.99 3.72 2.17
CA ALA A 39 4.89 3.32 3.06
C ALA A 39 3.68 2.82 2.25
N ILE A 40 3.31 3.51 1.19
CA ILE A 40 2.25 3.10 0.26
C ILE A 40 2.56 1.74 -0.35
N GLY A 41 3.75 1.55 -0.94
CA GLY A 41 4.11 0.27 -1.51
C GLY A 41 4.13 -0.87 -0.49
N GLY A 42 4.59 -0.61 0.73
CA GLY A 42 4.53 -1.57 1.84
C GLY A 42 3.10 -1.99 2.19
N ILE A 43 2.13 -1.07 2.17
CA ILE A 43 0.71 -1.40 2.33
C ILE A 43 0.23 -2.26 1.16
N TYR A 44 0.60 -1.92 -0.07
CA TYR A 44 0.21 -2.67 -1.27
C TYR A 44 0.80 -4.09 -1.31
N THR A 45 1.97 -4.30 -0.72
CA THR A 45 2.54 -5.63 -0.51
C THR A 45 1.67 -6.52 0.37
N LEU A 46 0.81 -5.95 1.22
CA LEU A 46 -0.08 -6.70 2.10
C LEU A 46 -1.46 -6.97 1.48
N LEU A 47 -1.82 -6.27 0.40
CA LEU A 47 -3.16 -6.35 -0.19
C LEU A 47 -3.60 -7.78 -0.52
N PRO A 48 -2.75 -8.64 -1.09
CA PRO A 48 -3.19 -10.00 -1.39
C PRO A 48 -3.41 -10.88 -0.15
N ASP A 49 -2.68 -10.62 0.94
CA ASP A 49 -2.83 -11.33 2.23
C ASP A 49 -4.11 -10.94 3.00
N ILE A 50 -4.74 -9.81 2.64
CA ILE A 50 -5.95 -9.26 3.27
C ILE A 50 -7.23 -10.00 2.82
N ASP A 51 -7.12 -10.83 1.78
CA ASP A 51 -8.23 -11.60 1.22
C ASP A 51 -8.81 -12.65 2.21
N SER A 52 -8.04 -13.14 3.18
CA SER A 52 -8.58 -14.03 4.21
C SER A 52 -9.20 -13.24 5.39
N LYS A 53 -10.48 -13.52 5.72
CA LYS A 53 -11.23 -12.81 6.79
C LYS A 53 -10.58 -12.88 8.17
N THR A 54 -9.67 -13.82 8.38
CA THR A 54 -9.00 -14.10 9.66
C THR A 54 -7.52 -13.71 9.65
N SER A 55 -6.99 -13.12 8.57
CA SER A 55 -5.59 -12.69 8.60
C SER A 55 -5.42 -11.53 9.58
N LYS A 56 -4.44 -11.67 10.47
CA LYS A 56 -3.98 -10.58 11.34
C LYS A 56 -3.64 -9.33 10.52
N ALA A 57 -3.14 -9.51 9.29
CA ALA A 57 -2.85 -8.42 8.35
C ALA A 57 -4.11 -7.60 7.99
N ARG A 58 -5.27 -8.23 7.74
CA ARG A 58 -6.52 -7.52 7.49
C ARG A 58 -6.98 -6.72 8.70
N THR A 59 -6.97 -7.33 9.88
CA THR A 59 -7.38 -6.65 11.11
C THR A 59 -6.49 -5.44 11.38
N THR A 60 -5.17 -5.62 11.33
CA THR A 60 -4.21 -4.52 11.53
C THR A 60 -4.34 -3.44 10.47
N LEU A 61 -4.51 -3.78 9.19
CA LEU A 61 -4.71 -2.77 8.14
C LEU A 61 -6.03 -2.00 8.37
N ASN A 62 -7.12 -2.71 8.66
CA ASN A 62 -8.41 -2.07 8.90
C ASN A 62 -8.34 -1.12 10.11
N GLU A 63 -7.72 -1.55 11.21
CA GLU A 63 -7.50 -0.70 12.39
C GLU A 63 -6.65 0.53 12.04
N ALA A 64 -5.58 0.36 11.26
CA ALA A 64 -4.72 1.47 10.84
C ALA A 64 -5.48 2.47 9.95
N ILE A 65 -6.19 2.00 8.92
CA ILE A 65 -6.95 2.88 8.03
C ILE A 65 -8.10 3.56 8.78
N MET A 66 -8.82 2.84 9.66
CA MET A 66 -9.86 3.44 10.49
C MET A 66 -9.30 4.52 11.42
N THR A 67 -8.12 4.28 12.01
CA THR A 67 -7.43 5.30 12.84
C THR A 67 -7.09 6.53 12.01
N ILE A 68 -6.59 6.36 10.78
CA ILE A 68 -6.29 7.47 9.87
C ILE A 68 -7.58 8.22 9.50
N ILE A 69 -8.66 7.53 9.17
CA ILE A 69 -9.96 8.16 8.86
C ILE A 69 -10.46 8.98 10.04
N VAL A 70 -10.42 8.43 11.26
CA VAL A 70 -10.85 9.15 12.48
C VAL A 70 -9.97 10.37 12.72
N PHE A 71 -8.65 10.24 12.54
CA PHE A 71 -7.72 11.36 12.71
C PHE A 71 -7.96 12.46 11.67
N LEU A 72 -8.13 12.11 10.39
CA LEU A 72 -8.42 13.07 9.33
C LEU A 72 -9.79 13.73 9.52
N ALA A 73 -10.80 12.98 9.98
CA ALA A 73 -12.10 13.54 10.31
C ALA A 73 -12.02 14.53 11.48
N ALA A 74 -11.25 14.20 12.53
CA ALA A 74 -10.98 15.12 13.63
C ALA A 74 -10.24 16.37 13.13
N TYR A 75 -9.18 16.21 12.34
CA TYR A 75 -8.44 17.32 11.74
C TYR A 75 -9.37 18.24 10.95
N GLU A 76 -10.24 17.69 10.11
CA GLU A 76 -11.18 18.48 9.32
C GLU A 76 -12.17 19.25 10.19
N ILE A 77 -12.67 18.66 11.27
CA ILE A 77 -13.56 19.33 12.22
C ILE A 77 -12.87 20.52 12.91
N PHE A 78 -11.58 20.39 13.24
CA PHE A 78 -10.85 21.42 14.01
C PHE A 78 -10.14 22.47 13.14
N PHE A 79 -9.70 22.11 11.94
CA PHE A 79 -8.83 22.96 11.10
C PHE A 79 -9.42 23.27 9.72
N GLY A 80 -10.42 22.51 9.24
CA GLY A 80 -11.29 22.88 8.11
C GLY A 80 -10.58 23.13 6.78
N GLU A 81 -9.79 22.17 6.30
CA GLU A 81 -9.17 22.28 4.97
C GLU A 81 -10.01 21.54 3.92
N GLN A 82 -10.50 22.25 2.90
CA GLN A 82 -11.39 21.71 1.85
C GLN A 82 -10.91 20.40 1.20
N ASN A 83 -9.61 20.08 1.24
CA ASN A 83 -9.06 18.89 0.62
C ASN A 83 -9.13 17.63 1.52
N THR A 84 -9.26 17.76 2.84
CA THR A 84 -9.24 16.62 3.78
C THR A 84 -10.39 15.65 3.53
N ILE A 85 -11.56 16.18 3.15
CA ILE A 85 -12.75 15.37 2.89
C ILE A 85 -12.56 14.40 1.72
N TYR A 86 -11.80 14.78 0.69
CA TYR A 86 -11.51 13.88 -0.44
C TYR A 86 -10.63 12.71 -0.02
N TYR A 87 -9.66 12.92 0.88
CA TYR A 87 -8.85 11.84 1.44
C TYR A 87 -9.67 10.89 2.30
N ILE A 88 -10.58 11.43 3.14
CA ILE A 88 -11.50 10.62 3.95
C ILE A 88 -12.39 9.75 3.05
N LEU A 89 -12.97 10.33 2.00
CA LEU A 89 -13.81 9.62 1.04
C LEU A 89 -13.03 8.53 0.29
N TYR A 90 -11.81 8.84 -0.16
CA TYR A 90 -10.93 7.87 -0.82
C TYR A 90 -10.61 6.67 0.08
N LEU A 91 -10.17 6.94 1.32
CA LEU A 91 -9.83 5.87 2.28
C LEU A 91 -11.05 5.04 2.67
N SER A 92 -12.21 5.69 2.85
CA SER A 92 -13.47 5.00 3.16
C SER A 92 -13.92 4.12 1.99
N PHE A 93 -13.84 4.63 0.76
CA PHE A 93 -14.13 3.87 -0.44
C PHE A 93 -13.17 2.68 -0.59
N PHE A 94 -11.88 2.89 -0.34
CA PHE A 94 -10.88 1.82 -0.35
C PHE A 94 -11.19 0.73 0.68
N LEU A 95 -11.55 1.09 1.92
CA LEU A 95 -11.99 0.10 2.91
C LEU A 95 -13.24 -0.68 2.47
N LEU A 96 -14.19 0.01 1.83
CA LEU A 96 -15.38 -0.64 1.29
C LEU A 96 -15.01 -1.63 0.19
N THR A 97 -14.13 -1.26 -0.76
CA THR A 97 -13.71 -2.18 -1.84
C THR A 97 -12.98 -3.41 -1.29
N LEU A 98 -12.17 -3.28 -0.23
CA LEU A 98 -11.54 -4.43 0.45
C LEU A 98 -12.54 -5.45 1.01
N ASN A 99 -13.81 -5.07 1.25
CA ASN A 99 -14.85 -6.02 1.64
C ASN A 99 -15.42 -6.81 0.45
N PHE A 100 -15.36 -6.25 -0.76
CA PHE A 100 -15.87 -6.86 -1.98
C PHE A 100 -14.80 -7.61 -2.79
N LEU A 101 -13.52 -7.32 -2.59
CA LEU A 101 -12.38 -7.95 -3.28
C LEU A 101 -12.11 -9.43 -2.87
N ARG A 102 -13.14 -10.16 -2.39
CA ARG A 102 -13.06 -11.59 -2.05
C ARG A 102 -12.96 -12.46 -3.30
N HIS A 103 -11.83 -12.41 -3.99
CA HIS A 103 -11.56 -13.35 -5.07
C HIS A 103 -10.12 -13.85 -4.94
N ARG A 104 -9.97 -14.99 -4.24
CA ARG A 104 -8.71 -15.75 -4.07
C ARG A 104 -7.91 -15.97 -5.35
N GLY A 105 -8.53 -15.83 -6.53
CA GLY A 105 -7.87 -15.83 -7.83
C GLY A 105 -7.39 -14.45 -8.28
N PHE A 106 -8.30 -13.51 -8.54
CA PHE A 106 -7.96 -12.22 -9.17
C PHE A 106 -6.90 -11.44 -8.37
N ILE A 107 -7.03 -11.39 -7.05
CA ILE A 107 -6.08 -10.67 -6.18
C ILE A 107 -4.67 -11.27 -6.19
N HIS A 108 -4.46 -12.46 -6.74
CA HIS A 108 -3.11 -13.00 -6.91
C HIS A 108 -2.58 -12.86 -8.34
N THR A 109 -3.14 -11.95 -9.14
CA THR A 109 -2.67 -11.67 -10.50
C THR A 109 -1.97 -10.32 -10.59
N ILE A 110 -1.06 -10.19 -11.55
CA ILE A 110 -0.38 -8.92 -11.84
C ILE A 110 -1.38 -7.83 -12.29
N TYR A 111 -2.48 -8.23 -12.94
CA TYR A 111 -3.54 -7.32 -13.39
C TYR A 111 -4.26 -6.67 -12.22
N ALA A 112 -4.51 -7.40 -11.13
CA ALA A 112 -5.06 -6.82 -9.92
C ALA A 112 -4.12 -5.78 -9.30
N GLY A 113 -2.81 -6.05 -9.27
CA GLY A 113 -1.83 -5.06 -8.82
C GLY A 113 -1.91 -3.76 -9.62
N ALA A 114 -1.97 -3.86 -10.96
CA ALA A 114 -2.10 -2.69 -11.83
C ALA A 114 -3.41 -1.93 -11.55
N ILE A 115 -4.55 -2.63 -11.55
CA ILE A 115 -5.87 -2.02 -11.33
C ILE A 115 -5.98 -1.37 -9.95
N LEU A 116 -5.47 -2.02 -8.90
CA LEU A 116 -5.53 -1.49 -7.53
C LEU A 116 -4.60 -0.29 -7.35
N SER A 117 -3.47 -0.23 -8.07
CA SER A 117 -2.56 0.91 -8.03
C SER A 117 -3.02 2.11 -8.85
N LEU A 118 -3.85 1.91 -9.88
CA LEU A 118 -4.28 2.98 -10.79
C LEU A 118 -4.98 4.17 -10.09
N PRO A 119 -5.89 3.98 -9.11
CA PRO A 119 -6.53 5.10 -8.44
C PRO A 119 -5.56 6.08 -7.77
N ILE A 120 -4.43 5.59 -7.23
CA ILE A 120 -3.45 6.48 -6.59
C ILE A 120 -2.60 7.26 -7.60
N ALA A 121 -2.60 6.84 -8.87
CA ALA A 121 -1.91 7.56 -9.95
C ALA A 121 -2.50 8.95 -10.20
N ILE A 122 -3.77 9.17 -9.82
CA ILE A 122 -4.43 10.48 -9.85
C ILE A 122 -3.73 11.47 -8.88
N ILE A 123 -3.18 10.96 -7.77
CA ILE A 123 -2.44 11.76 -6.79
C ILE A 123 -0.99 11.91 -7.22
N SER A 124 -0.32 10.79 -7.50
CA SER A 124 1.05 10.77 -7.99
C SER A 124 1.36 9.47 -8.74
N PRO A 125 1.88 9.55 -9.98
CA PRO A 125 2.38 8.39 -10.70
C PRO A 125 3.50 7.65 -9.94
N TYR A 126 4.30 8.37 -9.14
CA TYR A 126 5.36 7.77 -8.32
C TYR A 126 4.77 6.87 -7.22
N TYR A 127 3.71 7.32 -6.55
CA TYR A 127 3.01 6.51 -5.54
C TYR A 127 2.34 5.29 -6.17
N ALA A 128 1.78 5.42 -7.37
CA ALA A 128 1.21 4.30 -8.10
C ALA A 128 2.28 3.27 -8.48
N ALA A 129 3.43 3.73 -8.97
CA ALA A 129 4.55 2.84 -9.30
C ALA A 129 5.07 2.10 -8.06
N MET A 130 5.18 2.76 -6.91
CA MET A 130 5.60 2.11 -5.66
C MET A 130 4.54 1.17 -5.09
N GLY A 131 3.26 1.52 -5.20
CA GLY A 131 2.12 0.63 -4.91
C GLY A 131 2.16 -0.64 -5.75
N PHE A 132 2.34 -0.49 -7.07
CA PHE A 132 2.46 -1.60 -8.00
C PHE A 132 3.69 -2.46 -7.71
N LEU A 133 4.86 -1.84 -7.46
CA LEU A 133 6.08 -2.55 -7.07
C LEU A 133 5.83 -3.39 -5.82
N GLY A 134 5.24 -2.80 -4.78
CA GLY A 134 4.89 -3.50 -3.55
C GLY A 134 4.04 -4.75 -3.80
N TYR A 135 3.04 -4.63 -4.66
CA TYR A 135 2.19 -5.74 -5.07
C TYR A 135 2.96 -6.82 -5.84
N VAL A 136 3.81 -6.43 -6.79
CA VAL A 136 4.64 -7.36 -7.57
C VAL A 136 5.59 -8.13 -6.65
N ILE A 137 6.19 -7.47 -5.65
CA ILE A 137 7.03 -8.14 -4.66
C ILE A 137 6.24 -9.18 -3.87
N HIS A 138 4.98 -8.91 -3.52
CA HIS A 138 4.12 -9.92 -2.91
C HIS A 138 4.03 -11.17 -3.80
N LEU A 139 3.65 -10.99 -5.07
CA LEU A 139 3.50 -12.10 -6.02
C LEU A 139 4.82 -12.84 -6.25
N PHE A 140 5.94 -12.13 -6.34
CA PHE A 140 7.27 -12.70 -6.51
C PHE A 140 7.66 -13.61 -5.34
N VAL A 141 7.51 -13.12 -4.11
CA VAL A 141 7.85 -13.86 -2.90
C VAL A 141 6.95 -15.09 -2.72
N ASP A 142 5.71 -15.01 -3.20
CA ASP A 142 4.77 -16.13 -3.19
C ASP A 142 4.91 -17.08 -4.41
N GLY A 143 5.75 -16.75 -5.40
CA GLY A 143 5.91 -17.54 -6.61
C GLY A 143 4.69 -17.52 -7.55
N LYS A 144 3.86 -16.46 -7.47
CA LYS A 144 2.60 -16.31 -8.23
C LYS A 144 2.71 -15.36 -9.43
N LEU A 145 3.93 -15.08 -9.90
CA LEU A 145 4.15 -14.22 -11.08
C LEU A 145 3.80 -14.89 -12.41
N SER A 146 3.71 -16.22 -12.45
CA SER A 146 3.63 -17.02 -13.68
C SER A 146 2.25 -17.65 -13.95
N HIS A 147 1.23 -17.39 -13.14
CA HIS A 147 -0.09 -18.04 -13.24
C HIS A 147 -1.24 -17.07 -13.00
#